data_AF-A0A5Q4DUC4-F1
#
_entry.id   AF-A0A5Q4DUC4-F1
#
_cell.length_a   1.000
_cell.length_b   1.000
_cell.length_c   1.000
_cell.angle_alpha   90.00
_cell.angle_beta   90.00
_cell.angle_gamma   90.00
#
_symmetry.space_group_name_H-M   'P 1'
#
loop_
_entity.id
_entity.type
_entity.pdbx_description
1 polymer ?
#
loop_
_entity_poly.entity_id
_entity_poly.type
_entity_poly.pdbx_seq_one_letter_code
_entity_poly.pdbx_strand_id
1 'polypeptide(L)'
;ILPFLSRDVFNSFDEVVQLREKEGLRVDATFVGLRELSIVDAVFDETTKEGEITIKFVGELTSVVRKADSGEVIEGDPNEIKRQKDVWTFARDMSSDSPNWKLVATGE
;
A
#
# COMPACT_ATOMS: atom_id res chain seq x y z
N ILE A 1 -3.42 -5.69 -9.41
CA ILE A 1 -3.33 -4.35 -8.79
C ILE A 1 -2.86 -3.25 -9.74
N LEU A 2 -2.20 -3.58 -10.86
CA LEU A 2 -1.70 -2.63 -11.86
C LEU A 2 -2.60 -1.44 -12.23
N PRO A 3 -3.93 -1.57 -12.44
CA PRO A 3 -4.74 -0.41 -12.81
C PRO A 3 -4.88 0.66 -11.69
N PHE A 4 -4.51 0.33 -10.45
CA PHE A 4 -4.65 1.17 -9.27
C PHE A 4 -3.34 1.75 -8.76
N LEU A 5 -2.21 1.47 -9.41
CA LEU A 5 -0.90 1.97 -9.02
C LEU A 5 -0.31 2.82 -10.14
N SER A 6 0.44 3.86 -9.78
CA SER A 6 1.38 4.46 -10.71
C SER A 6 2.46 3.44 -11.09
N ARG A 7 3.13 3.69 -12.21
CA ARG A 7 4.21 2.80 -12.67
C ARG A 7 5.37 2.77 -11.67
N ASP A 8 5.68 3.91 -11.08
CA ASP A 8 6.80 4.04 -10.14
C ASP A 8 6.51 3.31 -8.83
N VAL A 9 5.31 3.47 -8.27
CA VAL A 9 4.88 2.73 -7.07
C VAL A 9 4.83 1.23 -7.32
N PHE A 10 4.31 0.82 -8.49
CA PHE A 10 4.31 -0.60 -8.86
C PHE A 10 5.72 -1.17 -8.92
N ASN A 11 6.65 -0.50 -9.61
CA ASN A 11 8.03 -0.98 -9.74
C ASN A 11 8.71 -1.10 -8.38
N SER A 12 8.50 -0.12 -7.48
CA SER A 12 9.06 -0.16 -6.13
C SER A 12 8.52 -1.36 -5.33
N PHE A 13 7.21 -1.64 -5.40
CA PHE A 13 6.64 -2.80 -4.72
C PHE A 13 7.11 -4.12 -5.33
N ASP A 14 7.14 -4.22 -6.66
CA ASP A 14 7.57 -5.42 -7.37
C ASP A 14 9.03 -5.76 -7.04
N GLU A 15 9.93 -4.77 -7.01
CA GLU A 15 11.34 -4.98 -6.68
C GLU A 15 11.52 -5.65 -5.30
N VAL A 16 10.81 -5.14 -4.28
CA VAL A 16 10.91 -5.67 -2.91
C VAL A 16 10.26 -7.05 -2.81
N VAL A 17 9.15 -7.30 -3.53
CA VAL A 17 8.51 -8.62 -3.59
C VAL A 17 9.45 -9.64 -4.24
N GLN A 18 10.02 -9.30 -5.40
CA GLN A 18 10.97 -10.14 -6.13
C GLN A 18 12.22 -10.46 -5.32
N LEU A 19 12.72 -9.50 -4.53
CA LEU A 19 13.85 -9.73 -3.63
C LEU A 19 13.52 -10.80 -2.60
N ARG A 20 12.36 -10.70 -1.92
CA ARG A 20 11.92 -11.69 -0.93
C ARG A 20 11.69 -13.07 -1.54
N GLU A 21 11.09 -13.13 -2.73
CA GLU A 21 10.89 -14.39 -3.43
C GLU A 21 12.22 -15.08 -3.76
N LYS A 22 13.24 -14.32 -4.17
CA LYS A 22 14.60 -14.85 -4.41
C LYS A 22 15.26 -15.36 -3.13
N GLU A 23 14.95 -14.77 -2.00
CA GLU A 23 15.40 -15.24 -0.68
C GLU A 23 14.59 -16.45 -0.16
N GLY A 24 13.59 -16.92 -0.92
CA GLY A 24 12.71 -18.00 -0.51
C GLY A 24 11.77 -17.58 0.63
N LEU A 25 11.48 -16.29 0.74
CA LEU A 25 10.66 -15.70 1.79
C LEU A 25 9.31 -15.24 1.24
N ARG A 26 8.29 -15.31 2.09
CA ARG A 26 6.95 -14.79 1.83
C ARG A 26 6.45 -14.04 3.05
N VAL A 27 5.71 -12.96 2.81
CA VAL A 27 4.99 -12.23 3.85
C VAL A 27 3.53 -12.69 3.84
N ASP A 28 3.04 -13.16 4.97
CA ASP A 28 1.61 -13.34 5.21
C ASP A 28 1.15 -12.22 6.14
N ALA A 29 0.34 -11.32 5.59
CA ALA A 29 -0.30 -10.25 6.35
C ALA A 29 -1.81 -10.42 6.33
N THR A 30 -2.44 -10.34 7.50
CA THR A 30 -3.89 -10.35 7.62
C THR A 30 -4.36 -8.99 8.12
N PHE A 31 -5.12 -8.30 7.30
CA PHE A 31 -5.75 -7.05 7.66
C PHE A 31 -6.94 -7.32 8.60
N VAL A 32 -6.93 -6.70 9.79
CA VAL A 32 -7.97 -6.85 10.80
C VAL A 32 -9.03 -5.76 10.67
N GLY A 33 -8.61 -4.50 10.53
CA GLY A 33 -9.56 -3.39 10.41
C GLY A 33 -8.92 -2.00 10.37
N LEU A 34 -9.72 -0.99 10.03
CA LEU A 34 -9.34 0.43 10.10
C LEU A 34 -9.80 1.02 11.43
N ARG A 35 -8.93 1.80 12.08
CA ARG A 35 -9.27 2.63 13.24
C ARG A 35 -9.49 4.08 12.89
N GLU A 36 -8.67 4.61 11.99
CA GLU A 36 -8.74 6.01 11.58
C GLU A 36 -8.51 6.11 10.07
N LEU A 37 -9.27 7.00 9.45
CA LEU A 37 -9.10 7.41 8.07
C LEU A 37 -9.33 8.92 8.03
N SER A 38 -8.33 9.67 7.60
CA SER A 38 -8.40 11.13 7.51
C SER A 38 -7.73 11.63 6.24
N ILE A 39 -8.36 12.60 5.58
CA ILE A 39 -7.71 13.36 4.50
C ILE A 39 -6.74 14.33 5.18
N VAL A 40 -5.47 14.28 4.77
CA VAL A 40 -4.43 15.17 5.30
C VAL A 40 -4.05 16.26 4.31
N ASP A 41 -4.25 16.03 3.00
CA ASP A 41 -4.05 17.03 1.96
C ASP A 41 -4.93 16.75 0.74
N ALA A 42 -5.22 17.80 -0.02
CA ALA A 42 -5.93 17.71 -1.30
C ALA A 42 -5.49 18.85 -2.22
N VAL A 43 -5.02 18.48 -3.41
CA VAL A 43 -4.48 19.41 -4.40
C VAL A 43 -5.16 19.16 -5.74
N PHE A 44 -5.34 20.23 -6.52
CA PHE A 44 -5.80 20.13 -7.90
C PHE A 44 -4.89 20.98 -8.79
N ASP A 45 -4.30 20.37 -9.81
CA ASP A 45 -3.54 21.07 -10.83
C ASP A 45 -4.47 21.46 -11.99
N GLU A 46 -4.71 22.77 -12.16
CA GLU A 46 -5.58 23.28 -13.22
C GLU A 46 -5.02 23.07 -14.63
N THR A 47 -3.71 22.90 -14.79
CA THR A 47 -3.04 22.73 -16.09
C THR A 47 -3.17 21.28 -16.55
N THR A 48 -2.84 20.33 -15.69
CA THR A 48 -2.89 18.89 -16.02
C THR A 48 -4.28 18.29 -15.80
N LYS A 49 -5.16 19.00 -15.08
CA LYS A 49 -6.47 18.50 -14.59
C LYS A 49 -6.34 17.30 -13.64
N GLU A 50 -5.17 17.13 -13.02
CA GLU A 50 -4.95 16.08 -12.03
C GLU A 50 -5.41 16.54 -10.65
N GLY A 51 -6.25 15.72 -10.02
CA GLY A 51 -6.59 15.85 -8.62
C GLY A 51 -5.77 14.85 -7.81
N GLU A 52 -5.20 15.32 -6.70
CA GLU A 52 -4.50 14.50 -5.72
C GLU A 52 -5.17 14.60 -4.35
N ILE A 53 -5.29 13.46 -3.66
CA ILE A 53 -5.78 13.39 -2.29
C ILE A 53 -4.80 12.54 -1.50
N THR A 54 -4.27 13.11 -0.42
CA THR A 54 -3.44 12.38 0.53
C THR A 54 -4.28 11.97 1.72
N ILE A 55 -4.29 10.67 2.00
CA ILE A 55 -5.07 10.04 3.06
C ILE A 55 -4.12 9.38 4.04
N LYS A 56 -4.35 9.63 5.33
CA LYS A 56 -3.73 8.90 6.41
C LYS A 56 -4.66 7.77 6.87
N PHE A 57 -4.10 6.57 6.95
CA PHE A 57 -4.74 5.38 7.47
C PHE A 57 -4.08 4.98 8.78
N VAL A 58 -4.90 4.56 9.75
CA VAL A 58 -4.43 3.83 10.92
C VAL A 58 -5.14 2.49 10.91
N GLY A 59 -4.42 1.46 10.48
CA GLY A 59 -4.92 0.09 10.36
C GLY A 59 -4.41 -0.82 11.47
N GLU A 60 -5.14 -1.89 11.71
CA GLU A 60 -4.69 -3.02 12.52
C GLU A 60 -4.51 -4.25 11.63
N LEU A 61 -3.36 -4.89 11.73
CA LEU A 61 -3.02 -6.09 10.96
C LEU A 61 -2.06 -6.99 11.73
N THR A 62 -2.08 -8.28 11.40
CA THR A 62 -1.02 -9.22 11.77
C THR A 62 -0.10 -9.39 10.58
N SER A 63 1.20 -9.57 10.80
CA SER A 63 2.17 -9.79 9.73
C SER A 63 3.28 -10.72 10.20
N VAL A 64 3.56 -11.73 9.39
CA VAL A 64 4.66 -12.66 9.60
C VAL A 64 5.43 -12.89 8.31
N VAL A 65 6.74 -13.08 8.46
CA VAL A 65 7.60 -13.56 7.38
C VAL A 65 7.77 -15.07 7.55
N ARG A 66 7.54 -15.81 6.47
CA ARG A 66 7.66 -17.26 6.41
C ARG A 66 8.65 -17.69 5.34
N LYS A 67 9.27 -18.85 5.54
CA LYS A 67 9.91 -19.57 4.45
C LYS A 67 8.85 -20.10 3.49
N ALA A 68 9.05 -19.85 2.20
CA ALA A 68 8.09 -20.19 1.16
C ALA A 68 7.90 -21.72 0.99
N ASP A 69 8.93 -22.51 1.29
CA ASP A 69 8.92 -23.97 1.11
C ASP A 69 8.23 -24.73 2.24
N SER A 70 8.48 -24.31 3.47
CA SER A 70 8.15 -25.02 4.71
C SER A 70 7.02 -24.34 5.49
N GLY A 71 6.75 -23.06 5.23
CA GLY A 71 5.77 -22.27 5.95
C GLY A 71 6.21 -21.87 7.38
N GLU A 72 7.44 -22.21 7.76
CA GLU A 72 8.04 -21.85 9.04
C GLU A 72 8.06 -20.33 9.21
N VAL A 73 7.52 -19.83 10.32
CA VAL A 73 7.61 -18.41 10.69
C VAL A 73 9.04 -18.12 11.12
N ILE A 74 9.67 -17.16 10.47
CA ILE A 74 11.02 -16.69 10.83
C ILE A 74 11.01 -15.31 11.47
N GLU A 75 9.93 -14.54 11.27
CA GLU A 75 9.75 -13.22 11.84
C GLU A 75 8.27 -12.91 12.08
N GLY A 76 7.97 -12.19 13.17
CA GLY A 76 6.63 -11.77 13.55
C GLY A 76 5.86 -12.83 14.36
N ASP A 77 4.63 -12.47 14.73
CA ASP A 77 3.70 -13.37 15.40
C ASP A 77 2.33 -13.28 14.68
N PRO A 78 1.76 -14.40 14.21
CA PRO A 78 0.50 -14.38 13.47
C PRO A 78 -0.70 -13.98 14.33
N ASN A 79 -0.57 -13.99 15.66
CA ASN A 79 -1.61 -13.62 16.62
C ASN A 79 -1.40 -12.22 17.21
N GLU A 80 -0.23 -11.61 17.00
CA GLU A 80 0.05 -10.25 17.47
C GLU A 80 -0.53 -9.23 16.49
N ILE A 81 -1.57 -8.52 16.92
CA ILE A 81 -2.15 -7.41 16.17
C ILE A 81 -1.27 -6.18 16.34
N LYS A 82 -0.74 -5.66 15.23
CA LYS A 82 0.04 -4.42 15.19
C LYS A 82 -0.78 -3.30 14.59
N ARG A 83 -0.54 -2.09 15.09
CA ARG A 83 -1.07 -0.86 14.50
C ARG A 83 -0.08 -0.32 13.49
N GLN A 84 -0.52 -0.15 12.26
CA GLN A 84 0.24 0.47 11.20
C GLN A 84 -0.37 1.83 10.86
N LYS A 85 0.50 2.81 10.64
CA LYS A 85 0.12 4.13 10.14
C LYS A 85 0.69 4.24 8.74
N ASP A 86 -0.14 4.62 7.79
CA ASP A 86 0.24 4.77 6.40
C ASP A 86 -0.28 6.10 5.88
N VAL A 87 0.51 6.82 5.09
CA VAL A 87 0.08 8.04 4.40
C VAL A 87 0.22 7.83 2.90
N TRP A 88 -0.90 7.78 2.20
CA TRP A 88 -0.95 7.45 0.78
C TRP A 88 -1.53 8.60 -0.02
N THR A 89 -0.86 8.99 -1.11
CA THR A 89 -1.37 9.97 -2.06
C THR A 89 -1.95 9.26 -3.28
N PHE A 90 -3.20 9.57 -3.57
CA PHE A 90 -3.92 9.08 -4.72
C PHE A 90 -4.11 10.19 -5.74
N ALA A 91 -3.89 9.90 -7.01
CA ALA A 91 -4.14 10.82 -8.11
C ALA A 91 -5.23 10.31 -9.06
N ARG A 92 -5.96 11.24 -9.66
CA ARG A 92 -6.93 10.98 -10.71
C ARG A 92 -6.96 12.14 -11.70
N ASP A 93 -6.96 11.81 -12.99
CA ASP A 93 -7.34 12.76 -14.04
C ASP A 93 -8.83 13.09 -13.90
N MET A 94 -9.13 14.33 -13.52
CA MET A 94 -10.48 14.77 -13.24
C MET A 94 -11.32 14.96 -14.50
N SER A 95 -10.70 14.97 -15.68
CA SER A 95 -11.38 14.96 -16.97
C SER A 95 -11.77 13.56 -17.45
N SER A 96 -11.22 12.51 -16.81
CA SER A 96 -11.49 11.13 -17.17
C SER A 96 -12.89 10.68 -16.74
N ASP A 97 -13.55 9.87 -17.57
CA ASP A 97 -14.78 9.15 -17.18
C ASP A 97 -14.50 7.99 -16.21
N SER A 98 -13.24 7.56 -16.08
CA SER A 98 -12.88 6.50 -15.15
C SER A 98 -12.98 7.01 -13.71
N PRO A 99 -13.73 6.34 -12.82
CA PRO A 99 -13.80 6.74 -11.41
C PRO A 99 -12.54 6.34 -10.61
N ASN A 100 -11.60 5.64 -11.25
CA ASN A 100 -10.47 5.04 -10.56
C ASN A 100 -9.43 6.09 -10.16
N TRP A 101 -8.98 6.00 -8.92
CA TRP A 101 -7.83 6.69 -8.39
C TRP A 101 -6.62 5.75 -8.39
N LYS A 102 -5.43 6.29 -8.68
CA LYS A 102 -4.18 5.53 -8.64
C LYS A 102 -3.36 5.97 -7.44
N LEU A 103 -2.79 5.01 -6.72
CA LEU A 103 -1.77 5.29 -5.71
C LEU A 103 -0.49 5.77 -6.42
N VAL A 104 -0.11 7.01 -6.18
CA VAL A 104 1.05 7.65 -6.83
C VAL A 104 2.23 7.84 -5.88
N ALA A 105 1.97 7.90 -4.57
CA ALA A 105 3.02 7.98 -3.56
C ALA A 105 2.60 7.30 -2.25
N THR A 106 3.59 6.77 -1.53
CA THR A 106 3.44 6.23 -0.18
C THR A 106 4.48 6.87 0.74
N GLY A 107 4.05 7.34 1.91
CA GLY A 107 4.89 7.87 2.98
C GLY A 107 4.64 7.15 4.31
N GLU A 108 5.52 7.42 5.28
CA GLU A 108 5.43 6.98 6.69
C GLU A 108 4.77 8.02 7.59
#